data_AF-A0A9X9WDG8-F1
#
_entry.id   AF-A0A9X9WDG8-F1
#
_cell.length_a   1.000
_cell.length_b   1.000
_cell.length_c   1.000
_cell.angle_alpha   90.00
_cell.angle_beta   90.00
_cell.angle_gamma   90.00
#
_symmetry.space_group_name_H-M   'P 1'
#
loop_
_entity.id
_entity.type
_entity.pdbx_description
1 polymer ?
#
loop_
_entity_poly.entity_id
_entity_poly.type
_entity_poly.pdbx_seq_one_letter_code
_entity_poly.pdbx_strand_id
1 'polypeptide(L)'
;MTGRLAALASIAAECEDVVLSRGVALSVRALSAEDIATLVGEYAADIAVPLRSIRAEPVASVLALLEIAPRAIAHVIALASDEPDQVEAARRLPFGVVLHLLGAIDRLTFGQSGDRRPFAEILGPLIGPHLPSLH
;
A
#
# COMPACT_ATOMS: atom_id res chain seq x y z
N MET A 1 -6.19 -30.49 -22.34
CA MET A 1 -5.87 -29.05 -22.48
C MET A 1 -5.68 -28.41 -21.09
N THR A 2 -4.83 -28.99 -20.24
CA THR A 2 -4.79 -28.71 -18.79
C THR A 2 -3.64 -27.76 -18.38
N GLY A 3 -2.81 -27.30 -19.32
CA GLY A 3 -1.56 -26.59 -19.02
C GLY A 3 -1.66 -25.06 -18.92
N ARG A 4 -2.68 -24.42 -19.49
CA ARG A 4 -2.75 -22.94 -19.55
C ARG A 4 -3.27 -22.27 -18.29
N LEU A 5 -4.18 -22.92 -17.55
CA LEU A 5 -4.69 -22.41 -16.26
C LEU A 5 -3.65 -22.58 -15.13
N ALA A 6 -2.85 -23.65 -15.15
CA ALA A 6 -1.74 -23.83 -14.21
C ALA A 6 -0.68 -22.71 -14.34
N ALA A 7 -0.46 -22.20 -15.56
CA ALA A 7 0.43 -21.07 -15.79
C ALA A 7 -0.11 -19.75 -15.21
N LEU A 8 -1.44 -19.56 -15.12
CA LEU A 8 -2.02 -18.39 -14.45
C LEU A 8 -1.82 -18.44 -12.93
N ALA A 9 -1.94 -19.63 -12.33
CA ALA A 9 -1.63 -19.82 -10.91
C ALA A 9 -0.14 -19.58 -10.57
N SER A 10 0.76 -19.71 -11.55
CA SER A 10 2.19 -19.38 -11.38
C SER A 10 2.50 -17.89 -11.51
N ILE A 11 1.55 -17.06 -11.94
CA ILE A 11 1.64 -15.59 -11.83
C ILE A 11 1.16 -15.22 -10.42
N ALA A 12 1.84 -15.74 -9.40
CA ALA A 12 1.57 -15.35 -8.03
C ALA A 12 1.94 -13.86 -7.86
N ALA A 13 1.15 -13.13 -7.08
CA ALA A 13 1.48 -11.77 -6.72
C ALA A 13 2.84 -11.77 -6.01
N GLU A 14 3.71 -10.82 -6.36
CA GLU A 14 4.97 -10.64 -5.67
C GLU A 14 4.69 -10.25 -4.22
N CYS A 15 5.35 -10.92 -3.27
CA CYS A 15 5.18 -10.71 -1.83
C CYS A 15 6.50 -10.24 -1.20
N GLU A 16 6.38 -9.44 -0.14
CA GLU A 16 7.50 -8.95 0.65
C GLU A 16 7.15 -8.93 2.14
N ASP A 17 8.08 -9.41 2.96
CA ASP A 17 7.99 -9.30 4.42
C ASP A 17 8.52 -7.93 4.88
N VAL A 18 7.61 -7.06 5.32
CA VAL A 18 7.98 -5.74 5.86
C VAL A 18 8.25 -5.86 7.36
N VAL A 19 9.50 -5.67 7.77
CA VAL A 19 9.91 -5.72 9.17
C VAL A 19 9.45 -4.45 9.90
N LEU A 20 8.54 -4.61 10.85
CA LEU A 20 7.87 -3.49 11.54
C LEU A 20 8.62 -3.05 12.80
N SER A 21 8.99 -3.99 13.67
CA SER A 21 9.86 -3.79 14.84
C SER A 21 10.03 -5.09 15.63
N ARG A 22 11.12 -5.22 16.41
CA ARG A 22 11.33 -6.32 17.38
C ARG A 22 11.07 -7.74 16.83
N GLY A 23 11.41 -7.98 15.57
CA GLY A 23 11.24 -9.29 14.91
C GLY A 23 9.82 -9.57 14.41
N VAL A 24 8.89 -8.62 14.49
CA VAL A 24 7.57 -8.73 13.85
C VAL A 24 7.69 -8.25 12.41
N ALA A 25 7.34 -9.14 11.48
CA ALA A 25 7.20 -8.83 10.06
C ALA A 25 5.74 -9.02 9.65
N LEU A 26 5.30 -8.22 8.69
CA LEU A 26 4.02 -8.37 8.02
C LEU A 26 4.27 -8.62 6.54
N SER A 27 3.81 -9.75 6.04
CA SER A 27 3.85 -10.07 4.61
C SER A 27 2.81 -9.22 3.88
N VAL A 28 3.23 -8.52 2.84
CA VAL A 28 2.33 -7.81 1.93
C VAL A 28 2.59 -8.22 0.49
N ARG A 29 1.55 -8.18 -0.35
CA ARG A 29 1.63 -8.46 -1.77
C ARG A 29 1.18 -7.28 -2.62
N ALA A 30 1.50 -7.34 -3.91
CA ALA A 30 0.91 -6.45 -4.91
C ALA A 30 -0.63 -6.51 -4.87
N LEU A 31 -1.28 -5.37 -5.05
CA LEU A 31 -2.74 -5.31 -5.20
C LEU A 31 -3.14 -5.87 -6.57
N SER A 32 -4.13 -6.75 -6.57
CA SER A 32 -4.76 -7.26 -7.77
C SER A 32 -5.77 -6.27 -8.35
N ALA A 33 -6.23 -6.51 -9.58
CA ALA A 33 -7.31 -5.74 -10.16
C ALA A 33 -8.62 -5.83 -9.34
N GLU A 34 -8.86 -6.95 -8.67
CA GLU A 34 -10.03 -7.17 -7.79
C GLU A 34 -9.92 -6.35 -6.49
N ASP A 35 -8.73 -6.28 -5.90
CA ASP A 35 -8.48 -5.43 -4.73
C ASP A 35 -8.72 -3.96 -5.07
N ILE A 36 -8.21 -3.51 -6.22
CA ILE A 36 -8.42 -2.14 -6.70
C ILE A 36 -9.90 -1.88 -6.94
N ALA A 37 -10.63 -2.83 -7.56
CA ALA A 37 -12.07 -2.68 -7.80
C ALA A 37 -12.86 -2.60 -6.47
N THR A 38 -12.47 -3.39 -5.47
CA THR A 38 -13.05 -3.37 -4.12
C THR A 38 -12.85 -2.01 -3.47
N LEU A 39 -11.62 -1.50 -3.47
CA LEU A 39 -11.27 -0.20 -2.91
C LEU A 39 -12.01 0.95 -3.60
N VAL A 40 -12.07 0.93 -4.93
CA VAL A 40 -12.82 1.95 -5.69
C VAL A 40 -14.31 1.84 -5.39
N GLY A 41 -14.88 0.63 -5.36
CA GLY A 41 -16.30 0.45 -5.06
C GLY A 41 -16.71 0.97 -3.68
N GLU A 42 -15.87 0.74 -2.67
CA GLU A 42 -16.18 1.10 -1.29
C GLU A 42 -15.85 2.56 -0.96
N TYR A 43 -14.76 3.10 -1.52
CA TYR A 43 -14.26 4.44 -1.17
C TYR A 43 -14.36 5.44 -2.34
N ALA A 44 -15.08 5.14 -3.43
CA ALA A 44 -15.21 6.04 -4.58
C ALA A 44 -15.58 7.47 -4.19
N ALA A 45 -16.53 7.64 -3.27
CA ALA A 45 -16.96 8.96 -2.81
C ALA A 45 -15.84 9.71 -2.06
N ASP A 46 -15.10 8.99 -1.23
CA ASP A 46 -14.01 9.52 -0.40
C ASP A 46 -12.74 9.80 -1.21
N ILE A 47 -12.49 9.04 -2.29
CA ILE A 47 -11.32 9.14 -3.17
C ILE A 47 -11.58 10.12 -4.34
N ALA A 48 -12.83 10.32 -4.77
CA ALA A 48 -13.17 11.24 -5.88
C ALA A 48 -12.85 12.71 -5.59
N VAL A 49 -12.88 13.11 -4.31
CA VAL A 49 -12.57 14.48 -3.89
C VAL A 49 -11.05 14.75 -3.96
N PRO A 50 -10.16 13.89 -3.42
CA PRO A 50 -8.72 14.00 -3.60
C PRO A 50 -8.24 13.89 -5.05
N LEU A 51 -8.78 12.97 -5.86
CA LEU A 51 -8.27 12.68 -7.22
C LEU A 51 -8.20 13.90 -8.16
N ARG A 52 -9.05 14.91 -7.94
CA ARG A 52 -8.99 16.17 -8.69
C ARG A 52 -7.75 17.01 -8.34
N SER A 53 -7.28 16.89 -7.10
CA SER A 53 -6.09 17.56 -6.57
C SER A 53 -4.80 16.76 -6.82
N ILE A 54 -4.89 15.43 -6.96
CA ILE A 54 -3.75 14.50 -7.14
C ILE A 54 -2.98 14.74 -8.44
N ARG A 55 -3.62 15.31 -9.47
CA ARG A 55 -2.94 15.64 -10.74
C ARG A 55 -1.86 16.72 -10.63
N ALA A 56 -1.78 17.43 -9.50
CA ALA A 56 -0.83 18.53 -9.32
C ALA A 56 0.46 18.10 -8.60
N GLU A 57 0.40 17.31 -7.52
CA GLU A 57 1.59 16.91 -6.74
C GLU A 57 1.48 15.51 -6.08
N PRO A 58 2.36 14.55 -6.43
CA PRO A 58 2.30 13.17 -5.93
C PRO A 58 2.49 13.00 -4.42
N VAL A 59 3.28 13.87 -3.77
CA VAL A 59 3.62 13.74 -2.34
C VAL A 59 2.49 14.26 -1.45
N ALA A 60 1.97 15.44 -1.78
CA ALA A 60 0.81 16.03 -1.10
C ALA A 60 -0.44 15.14 -1.20
N SER A 61 -0.53 14.34 -2.27
CA SER A 61 -1.64 13.43 -2.55
C SER A 61 -1.82 12.34 -1.50
N VAL A 62 -0.73 11.86 -0.91
CA VAL A 62 -0.77 10.71 -0.02
C VAL A 62 -1.08 11.14 1.40
N LEU A 63 -0.45 12.21 1.84
CA LEU A 63 -0.79 12.85 3.11
C LEU A 63 -2.26 13.31 3.08
N ALA A 64 -2.73 13.84 1.95
CA ALA A 64 -4.15 14.15 1.77
C ALA A 64 -5.05 12.89 1.81
N LEU A 65 -4.62 11.76 1.22
CA LEU A 65 -5.34 10.49 1.34
C LEU A 65 -5.32 9.93 2.77
N LEU A 66 -4.23 10.11 3.51
CA LEU A 66 -4.12 9.77 4.94
C LEU A 66 -5.06 10.60 5.81
N GLU A 67 -5.23 11.88 5.50
CA GLU A 67 -6.13 12.78 6.20
C GLU A 67 -7.60 12.55 5.84
N ILE A 68 -7.90 12.33 4.56
CA ILE A 68 -9.28 12.30 4.04
C ILE A 68 -9.88 10.90 4.10
N ALA A 69 -9.07 9.86 3.87
CA ALA A 69 -9.53 8.48 3.80
C ALA A 69 -8.63 7.50 4.57
N PRO A 70 -8.40 7.70 5.88
CA PRO A 70 -7.58 6.79 6.69
C PRO A 70 -8.12 5.36 6.72
N ARG A 71 -9.45 5.20 6.58
CA ARG A 71 -10.09 3.89 6.48
C ARG A 71 -9.75 3.18 5.15
N ALA A 72 -9.67 3.92 4.05
CA ALA A 72 -9.28 3.35 2.75
C ALA A 72 -7.84 2.82 2.79
N ILE A 73 -6.93 3.53 3.47
CA ILE A 73 -5.53 3.09 3.64
C ILE A 73 -5.43 1.83 4.49
N ALA A 74 -6.17 1.77 5.58
CA ALA A 74 -6.21 0.55 6.38
C ALA A 74 -6.78 -0.62 5.59
N HIS A 75 -7.77 -0.38 4.73
CA HIS A 75 -8.32 -1.41 3.85
C HIS A 75 -7.31 -1.84 2.77
N VAL A 76 -6.52 -0.91 2.20
CA VAL A 76 -5.39 -1.25 1.32
C VAL A 76 -4.42 -2.21 2.01
N ILE A 77 -4.02 -1.90 3.24
CA ILE A 77 -3.08 -2.74 4.01
C ILE A 77 -3.69 -4.11 4.31
N ALA A 78 -4.96 -4.15 4.72
CA ALA A 78 -5.68 -5.39 5.00
C ALA A 78 -5.74 -6.30 3.76
N LEU A 79 -6.10 -5.76 2.60
CA LEU A 79 -6.13 -6.50 1.34
C LEU A 79 -4.73 -6.98 0.91
N ALA A 80 -3.74 -6.09 0.98
CA ALA A 80 -2.37 -6.43 0.63
C ALA A 80 -1.74 -7.46 1.57
N SER A 81 -2.22 -7.58 2.81
CA SER A 81 -1.75 -8.57 3.79
C SER A 81 -2.53 -9.89 3.75
N ASP A 82 -3.43 -10.07 2.77
CA ASP A 82 -4.37 -11.20 2.68
C ASP A 82 -5.26 -11.38 3.93
N GLU A 83 -5.55 -10.28 4.61
CA GLU A 83 -6.33 -10.22 5.86
C GLU A 83 -7.46 -9.17 5.72
N PRO A 84 -8.37 -9.30 4.73
CA PRO A 84 -9.37 -8.27 4.39
C PRO A 84 -10.29 -7.90 5.57
N ASP A 85 -10.53 -8.83 6.49
CA ASP A 85 -11.38 -8.61 7.66
C ASP A 85 -10.68 -7.81 8.78
N GLN A 86 -9.38 -7.56 8.66
CA GLN A 86 -8.55 -6.92 9.70
C GLN A 86 -8.37 -5.40 9.49
N VAL A 87 -9.29 -4.74 8.79
CA VAL A 87 -9.25 -3.28 8.56
C VAL A 87 -9.09 -2.50 9.87
N GLU A 88 -9.83 -2.87 10.93
CA GLU A 88 -9.74 -2.18 12.22
C GLU A 88 -8.41 -2.40 12.94
N ALA A 89 -7.73 -3.54 12.71
CA ALA A 89 -6.38 -3.76 13.20
C ALA A 89 -5.38 -2.88 12.43
N ALA A 90 -5.49 -2.85 11.10
CA ALA A 90 -4.67 -2.01 10.23
C ALA A 90 -4.80 -0.51 10.55
N ARG A 91 -6.00 -0.04 10.93
CA ARG A 91 -6.25 1.36 11.36
C ARG A 91 -5.48 1.78 12.62
N ARG A 92 -5.08 0.81 13.46
CA ARG A 92 -4.38 1.06 14.72
C ARG A 92 -2.87 0.97 14.59
N LEU A 93 -2.36 0.70 13.39
CA LEU A 93 -0.92 0.63 13.15
C LEU A 93 -0.28 2.00 13.40
N PRO A 94 0.95 2.03 13.97
CA PRO A 94 1.70 3.27 14.07
C PRO A 94 1.89 3.93 12.70
N PHE A 95 1.87 5.25 12.65
CA PHE A 95 1.98 5.99 11.39
C PHE A 95 3.20 5.61 10.56
N GLY A 96 4.39 5.48 11.18
CA GLY A 96 5.60 5.06 10.46
C GLY A 96 5.49 3.65 9.85
N VAL A 97 4.78 2.74 10.51
CA VAL A 97 4.49 1.40 9.99
C VAL A 97 3.56 1.48 8.77
N VAL A 98 2.50 2.28 8.86
CA VAL A 98 1.58 2.52 7.74
C VAL A 98 2.34 3.03 6.51
N LEU A 99 3.25 3.99 6.69
CA LEU A 99 4.05 4.54 5.59
C LEU A 99 4.99 3.49 4.97
N HIS A 100 5.65 2.66 5.78
CA HIS A 100 6.51 1.58 5.29
C HIS A 100 5.71 0.56 4.47
N LEU A 101 4.56 0.13 4.99
CA LEU A 101 3.69 -0.82 4.31
C LEU A 101 3.15 -0.25 2.99
N LEU A 102 2.67 0.99 2.99
CA LEU A 102 2.21 1.65 1.76
C LEU A 102 3.33 1.76 0.72
N GLY A 103 4.56 2.05 1.13
CA GLY A 103 5.71 2.10 0.22
C GLY A 103 6.06 0.74 -0.40
N ALA A 104 5.96 -0.33 0.37
CA ALA A 104 6.13 -1.69 -0.16
C ALA A 104 5.00 -2.06 -1.12
N ILE A 105 3.74 -1.82 -0.74
CA ILE A 105 2.55 -2.11 -1.56
C ILE A 105 2.60 -1.34 -2.89
N ASP A 106 2.94 -0.04 -2.86
CA ASP A 106 3.08 0.78 -4.06
C ASP A 106 4.16 0.22 -5.01
N ARG A 107 5.33 -0.12 -4.47
CA ARG A 107 6.42 -0.72 -5.25
C ARG A 107 6.02 -2.06 -5.87
N LEU A 108 5.41 -2.95 -5.10
CA LEU A 108 4.96 -4.26 -5.58
C LEU A 108 3.86 -4.12 -6.64
N THR A 109 2.97 -3.13 -6.49
CA THR A 109 1.82 -2.93 -7.38
C THR A 109 2.19 -2.18 -8.67
N PHE A 110 3.08 -1.19 -8.61
CA PHE A 110 3.34 -0.26 -9.73
C PHE A 110 4.81 -0.15 -10.15
N GLY A 111 5.75 -0.68 -9.37
CA GLY A 111 7.21 -0.54 -9.59
C GLY A 111 7.75 -1.18 -10.87
N GLN A 112 6.97 -2.05 -11.52
CA GLN A 112 7.31 -2.64 -12.82
C GLN A 112 7.18 -1.62 -13.99
N SER A 113 6.52 -0.48 -13.76
CA SER A 113 6.44 0.63 -14.71
C SER A 113 7.64 1.55 -14.48
N GLY A 114 8.72 1.36 -15.24
CA GLY A 114 10.08 1.87 -14.99
C GLY A 114 10.34 3.38 -14.89
N ASP A 115 9.43 4.19 -14.35
CA ASP A 115 9.59 5.64 -14.20
C ASP A 115 8.91 6.26 -12.95
N ARG A 116 8.40 5.44 -12.00
CA ARG A 116 7.82 5.96 -10.75
C ARG A 116 8.78 5.76 -9.59
N ARG A 117 9.24 6.88 -9.00
CA ARG A 117 10.04 6.86 -7.76
C ARG A 117 9.23 6.15 -6.68
N PRO A 118 9.75 5.08 -6.06
CA PRO A 118 9.09 4.39 -4.97
C PRO A 118 8.66 5.41 -3.92
N PHE A 119 7.45 5.24 -3.40
CA PHE A 119 6.90 6.04 -2.32
C PHE A 119 7.84 6.29 -1.13
N ALA A 120 8.70 5.32 -0.82
CA ALA A 120 9.73 5.43 0.22
C ALA A 120 10.77 6.54 -0.08
N GLU A 121 11.13 6.77 -1.34
CA GLU A 121 12.04 7.84 -1.76
C GLU A 121 11.39 9.22 -1.62
N ILE A 122 10.08 9.28 -1.82
CA ILE A 122 9.27 10.49 -1.65
C ILE A 122 9.16 10.87 -0.16
N LEU A 123 9.02 9.88 0.72
CA LEU A 123 8.79 10.11 2.15
C LEU A 123 10.08 10.15 2.99
N GLY A 124 11.20 9.63 2.48
CA GLY A 124 12.49 9.64 3.19
C GLY A 124 12.86 10.98 3.85
N PRO A 125 12.68 12.13 3.19
CA PRO A 125 12.92 13.44 3.80
C PRO A 125 11.98 13.83 4.95
N LEU A 126 10.77 13.27 5.00
CA LEU A 126 9.74 13.58 6.00
C LEU A 126 9.82 12.68 7.25
N ILE A 127 10.32 11.45 7.10
CA ILE A 127 10.41 10.45 8.18
C ILE A 127 11.83 10.38 8.77
N GLY A 128 12.84 10.90 8.08
CA GLY A 128 14.26 10.87 8.47
C GLY A 128 14.60 11.26 9.92
N PRO A 129 13.96 12.26 10.57
CA PRO A 129 14.26 12.58 11.96
C PRO A 129 13.55 11.70 13.01
N HIS A 130 12.66 10.77 12.61
CA HIS A 130 11.82 9.98 13.52
C HIS A 130 11.96 8.46 13.38
N LEU A 131 12.79 7.97 12.46
CA LEU A 131 13.14 6.56 12.40
C LEU A 131 14.31 6.28 13.38
N PRO A 132 14.18 5.31 14.30
CA PRO A 132 15.36 4.80 15.00
C PRO A 132 16.31 4.24 13.94
N SER A 133 17.57 4.65 13.98
CA SER A 133 18.63 4.12 13.11
C SER A 133 18.67 2.60 13.27
N LEU A 134 18.26 1.88 12.23
CA LEU A 134 18.34 0.42 12.17
C LEU A 134 19.80 0.06 11.85
N HIS A 135 20.55 -0.29 12.91
CA HIS A 135 21.84 -0.98 12.82
C HIS A 135 21.63 -2.50 12.88
#